data_AF-A0A0F9PY66-F1
#
_entry.id   AF-A0A0F9PY66-F1
#
_cell.length_a   1.000
_cell.length_b   1.000
_cell.length_c   1.000
_cell.angle_alpha   90.00
_cell.angle_beta   90.00
_cell.angle_gamma   90.00
#
_symmetry.space_group_name_H-M   'P 1'
#
loop_
_entity.id
_entity.type
_entity.pdbx_description
1 polymer ?
#
loop_
_entity_poly.entity_id
_entity_poly.type
_entity_poly.pdbx_seq_one_letter_code
_entity_poly.pdbx_strand_id
1 'polypeptide(L)'
;MKLVSLYGPDRRLAIEREEPLDVNPNCELCDLYNSARNVCLNADGEPGGALLIGEAPGKNEDISKRPFVGRVGNYLRGLVAKSWDGPVAFDNGVRCYPGREPPSVASIKACRGYLAQTIEEVQPKRVIALGGKAAHSLLGRKTKIMSVRRGYAWLWNDGAQPVPVFLVPHPSAALRNRFVRQEFEADLEWALTCDEPALPPWDEEVCVVETEADAMLANAELRAAKWISFDYETAGRQFDGEFTALVVGLCAYGSNRPWVWDHVSLENPATLAVLQRLLADPTVAKVGQYVKYDMLSTRCALGTVVNNIHGDTRLWRKLMDPEADAKLYVMQELVGMGGSKDEVTAALAKGMRAVNKALKDGPAHEGPTLLDGMPPAIDAAIRLGGDPKRYQYSFLPWATLVRYVALDAVSTARLSEKFEAELAVEEPGLPRIWNKIVRPCISALERVENWGIAMDADAIRHVQTHFGAKVEESRQRLAAYGNFNPNSPKQLGEFLYTKLGLPVSKLTKTGNASTDKEALEAIRGSHPVVDDVLAWRKYGKLKGTYADGLYDAIRGDGRIHGDVKPDGARSGRLSMSDPNLQNIPTDKEADGKMIRDCFIAPPDHLLLSCDF
;
A
#
# COMPACT_ATOMS: atom_id res chain seq x y z
N MET A 1 -0.70 -23.58 23.88
CA MET A 1 -0.83 -22.39 23.01
C MET A 1 -0.69 -21.15 23.87
N LYS A 2 -0.02 -20.14 23.34
CA LYS A 2 0.13 -18.83 23.97
C LYS A 2 -0.88 -17.86 23.38
N LEU A 3 -1.50 -17.06 24.24
CA LEU A 3 -2.49 -16.06 23.85
C LEU A 3 -1.84 -14.68 23.85
N VAL A 4 -2.11 -13.90 22.81
CA VAL A 4 -1.65 -12.52 22.64
C VAL A 4 -2.83 -11.68 22.20
N SER A 5 -3.14 -10.57 22.86
CA SER A 5 -4.18 -9.63 22.38
C SER A 5 -3.95 -9.30 20.90
N LEU A 6 -5.01 -9.39 20.08
CA LEU A 6 -4.94 -9.11 18.64
C LEU A 6 -4.55 -7.66 18.36
N TYR A 7 -5.00 -6.74 19.22
CA TYR A 7 -4.65 -5.32 19.16
C TYR A 7 -3.63 -4.96 20.23
N GLY A 8 -2.77 -3.98 19.91
CA GLY A 8 -1.87 -3.36 20.88
C GLY A 8 -2.64 -2.58 21.97
N PRO A 9 -1.94 -2.14 23.02
CA PRO A 9 -2.57 -1.49 24.18
C PRO A 9 -3.24 -0.14 23.85
N ASP A 10 -2.75 0.55 22.83
CA ASP A 10 -3.29 1.84 22.37
C ASP A 10 -4.00 1.67 21.03
N ARG A 11 -5.29 1.38 21.10
CA ARG A 11 -6.19 1.21 19.94
C ARG A 11 -6.99 2.45 19.58
N ARG A 12 -6.81 3.54 20.34
CA ARG A 12 -7.62 4.75 20.19
C ARG A 12 -7.27 5.48 18.90
N LEU A 13 -8.27 5.97 18.17
CA LEU A 13 -8.05 6.85 17.02
C LEU A 13 -7.45 8.17 17.47
N ALA A 14 -6.86 8.93 16.54
CA ALA A 14 -6.17 10.15 16.90
C ALA A 14 -7.08 11.18 17.60
N ILE A 15 -8.32 11.34 17.17
CA ILE A 15 -9.24 12.29 17.81
C ILE A 15 -9.61 11.93 19.25
N GLU A 16 -9.64 10.64 19.58
CA GLU A 16 -9.94 10.14 20.93
C GLU A 16 -8.81 10.36 21.94
N ARG A 17 -7.64 10.78 21.44
CA ARG A 17 -6.45 11.08 22.24
C ARG A 17 -6.29 12.58 22.50
N GLU A 18 -7.15 13.41 21.91
CA GLU A 18 -7.04 14.86 21.96
C GLU A 18 -7.92 15.37 23.10
N GLU A 19 -7.40 16.33 23.88
CA GLU A 19 -8.20 17.01 24.90
C GLU A 19 -9.21 17.96 24.21
N PRO A 20 -10.51 17.90 24.58
CA PRO A 20 -11.51 18.85 24.11
C PRO A 20 -11.10 20.30 24.38
N LEU A 21 -11.21 21.16 23.38
CA LEU A 21 -10.88 22.59 23.47
C LEU A 21 -12.13 23.44 23.31
N ASP A 22 -12.31 24.41 24.20
CA ASP A 22 -13.34 25.45 24.07
C ASP A 22 -13.10 26.35 22.87
N VAL A 23 -14.16 26.55 22.08
CA VAL A 23 -14.20 27.53 20.97
C VAL A 23 -13.48 28.83 21.35
N ASN A 24 -12.45 29.17 20.57
CA ASN A 24 -11.67 30.38 20.80
C ASN A 24 -11.67 31.27 19.53
N PRO A 25 -12.45 32.37 19.52
CA PRO A 25 -12.45 33.35 18.43
C PRO A 25 -11.10 34.07 18.20
N ASN A 26 -10.13 33.88 19.08
CA ASN A 26 -8.75 34.38 18.97
C ASN A 26 -7.75 33.21 18.93
N CYS A 27 -8.14 32.06 18.38
CA CYS A 27 -7.27 30.89 18.27
C CYS A 27 -6.03 31.18 17.40
N GLU A 28 -4.84 30.87 17.93
CA GLU A 28 -3.54 31.03 17.25
C GLU A 28 -2.79 29.70 17.08
N LEU A 29 -3.46 28.55 17.27
CA LEU A 29 -2.82 27.23 17.26
C LEU A 29 -2.24 26.81 15.88
N CYS A 30 -2.64 27.48 14.80
CA CYS A 30 -2.08 27.28 13.46
C CYS A 30 -2.21 28.56 12.63
N ASP A 31 -1.53 28.62 11.49
CA ASP A 31 -1.44 29.79 10.61
C ASP A 31 -2.74 30.21 9.90
N LEU A 32 -3.83 29.44 10.01
CA LEU A 32 -5.07 29.71 9.29
C LEU A 32 -5.87 30.91 9.81
N TYR A 33 -5.58 31.41 11.02
CA TYR A 33 -6.18 32.66 11.50
C TYR A 33 -5.80 33.86 10.62
N ASN A 34 -4.67 33.78 9.89
CA ASN A 34 -4.23 34.85 8.99
C ASN A 34 -5.14 35.00 7.75
N SER A 35 -5.80 33.93 7.33
CA SER A 35 -6.67 33.91 6.15
C SER A 35 -8.17 33.96 6.47
N ALA A 36 -8.55 33.62 7.70
CA ALA A 36 -9.93 33.61 8.15
C ALA A 36 -10.40 35.00 8.58
N ARG A 37 -11.60 35.40 8.16
CA ARG A 37 -12.27 36.58 8.71
C ARG A 37 -12.85 36.30 10.09
N ASN A 38 -13.35 35.08 10.29
CA ASN A 38 -13.86 34.61 11.57
C ASN A 38 -13.09 33.36 11.96
N VAL A 39 -12.27 33.50 13.01
CA VAL A 39 -11.42 32.44 13.53
C VAL A 39 -12.26 31.46 14.35
N CYS A 40 -11.97 30.17 14.21
CA CYS A 40 -12.58 29.09 14.97
C CYS A 40 -14.12 29.06 14.86
N LEU A 41 -14.62 28.84 13.65
CA LEU A 41 -16.04 28.66 13.35
C LEU A 41 -16.68 27.54 14.19
N ASN A 42 -17.87 27.79 14.75
CA ASN A 42 -18.64 26.78 15.49
C ASN A 42 -19.31 25.74 14.59
N ALA A 43 -19.59 24.57 15.17
CA ALA A 43 -20.53 23.62 14.62
C ALA A 43 -21.95 24.22 14.54
N ASP A 44 -22.80 23.67 13.68
CA ASP A 44 -24.20 24.07 13.49
C ASP A 44 -25.12 22.86 13.43
N GLY A 45 -26.25 22.93 14.13
CA GLY A 45 -27.29 21.90 14.09
C GLY A 45 -27.65 21.36 15.47
N GLU A 46 -28.26 20.18 15.50
CA GLU A 46 -28.86 19.58 16.69
C GLU A 46 -28.09 18.32 17.14
N PRO A 47 -27.92 18.09 18.46
CA PRO A 47 -27.22 16.94 19.01
C PRO A 47 -28.04 15.63 18.92
N GLY A 48 -27.37 14.49 19.06
CA GLY A 48 -27.99 13.18 19.30
C GLY A 48 -28.31 12.33 18.05
N GLY A 49 -27.91 12.78 16.86
CA GLY A 49 -28.16 12.08 15.59
C GLY A 49 -26.92 11.96 14.71
N ALA A 50 -26.97 12.49 13.49
CA ALA A 50 -25.86 12.42 12.54
C ALA A 50 -24.94 13.64 12.66
N LEU A 51 -23.62 13.43 12.65
CA LEU A 51 -22.63 14.51 12.59
C LEU A 51 -21.87 14.44 11.25
N LEU A 52 -22.01 15.48 10.42
CA LEU A 52 -21.28 15.59 9.16
C LEU A 52 -20.02 16.43 9.34
N ILE A 53 -18.88 15.86 8.97
CA ILE A 53 -17.57 16.52 9.07
C ILE A 53 -17.04 16.85 7.69
N GLY A 54 -16.88 18.14 7.42
CA GLY A 54 -16.25 18.68 6.21
C GLY A 54 -14.74 18.87 6.37
N GLU A 55 -14.07 19.29 5.29
CA GLU A 55 -12.63 19.58 5.31
C GLU A 55 -12.32 20.89 6.06
N ALA A 56 -12.95 21.98 5.62
CA ALA A 56 -12.78 23.33 6.17
C ALA A 56 -13.94 24.23 5.71
N PRO A 57 -14.22 25.34 6.41
CA PRO A 57 -15.14 26.37 5.94
C PRO A 57 -14.73 26.89 4.57
N GLY A 58 -15.72 27.25 3.73
CA GLY A 58 -15.50 28.06 2.54
C GLY A 58 -15.65 29.55 2.86
N LYS A 59 -15.46 30.40 1.83
CA LYS A 59 -15.57 31.85 1.97
C LYS A 59 -16.95 32.31 2.47
N ASN A 60 -18.02 31.62 2.09
CA ASN A 60 -19.37 31.99 2.51
C ASN A 60 -19.62 31.61 3.97
N GLU A 61 -19.11 30.46 4.39
CA GLU A 61 -19.14 29.97 5.77
C GLU A 61 -18.34 30.91 6.69
N ASP A 62 -17.15 31.33 6.25
CA ASP A 62 -16.31 32.31 6.95
C ASP A 62 -17.05 33.64 7.14
N ILE A 63 -17.75 34.16 6.12
CA ILE A 63 -18.49 35.42 6.22
C ILE A 63 -19.73 35.29 7.12
N SER A 64 -20.47 34.19 6.98
CA SER A 64 -21.77 33.98 7.65
C SER A 64 -21.66 33.46 9.08
N LYS A 65 -20.47 33.00 9.50
CA LYS A 65 -20.25 32.30 10.76
C LYS A 65 -21.10 31.02 10.92
N ARG A 66 -21.42 30.36 9.81
CA ARG A 66 -22.16 29.10 9.81
C ARG A 66 -21.59 28.11 8.80
N PRO A 67 -21.25 26.87 9.21
CA PRO A 67 -20.70 25.88 8.29
C PRO A 67 -21.76 25.37 7.30
N PHE A 68 -21.32 24.93 6.12
CA PHE A 68 -22.17 24.36 5.05
C PHE A 68 -23.32 25.26 4.57
N VAL A 69 -23.10 26.57 4.40
CA VAL A 69 -24.10 27.49 3.82
C VAL A 69 -23.82 27.89 2.37
N GLY A 70 -22.64 27.52 1.84
CA GLY A 70 -22.31 27.71 0.43
C GLY A 70 -23.09 26.77 -0.50
N ARG A 71 -22.82 26.86 -1.81
CA ARG A 71 -23.49 26.03 -2.83
C ARG A 71 -23.37 24.52 -2.54
N VAL A 72 -22.18 24.07 -2.16
CA VAL A 72 -21.92 22.66 -1.81
C VAL A 72 -22.64 22.27 -0.52
N GLY A 73 -22.63 23.16 0.48
CA GLY A 73 -23.30 22.93 1.76
C GLY A 73 -24.82 22.83 1.64
N ASN A 74 -25.47 23.72 0.88
CA ASN A 74 -26.91 23.66 0.65
C ASN A 74 -27.33 22.40 -0.12
N TYR A 75 -26.51 21.99 -1.11
CA TYR A 75 -26.71 20.73 -1.81
C TYR A 75 -26.64 19.53 -0.84
N LEU A 76 -25.62 19.48 0.01
CA LEU A 76 -25.46 18.43 1.02
C LEU A 76 -26.63 18.41 2.01
N ARG A 77 -26.99 19.56 2.60
CA ARG A 77 -28.11 19.67 3.55
C ARG A 77 -29.42 19.17 2.93
N GLY A 78 -29.66 19.50 1.66
CA GLY A 78 -30.84 19.02 0.93
C GLY A 78 -30.85 17.51 0.66
N LEU A 79 -29.68 16.86 0.59
CA LEU A 79 -29.60 15.39 0.51
C LEU A 79 -29.80 14.76 1.88
N VAL A 80 -29.16 15.29 2.92
CA VAL A 80 -29.33 14.77 4.29
C VAL A 80 -30.79 14.84 4.71
N ALA A 81 -31.46 15.98 4.49
CA ALA A 81 -32.88 16.14 4.81
C ALA A 81 -33.84 15.22 4.04
N LYS A 82 -33.39 14.55 2.97
CA LYS A 82 -34.18 13.55 2.23
C LYS A 82 -34.01 12.14 2.77
N SER A 83 -32.87 11.85 3.38
CA SER A 83 -32.44 10.50 3.76
C SER A 83 -32.27 10.32 5.28
N TRP A 84 -32.45 11.38 6.06
CA TRP A 84 -32.29 11.37 7.51
C TRP A 84 -33.34 12.25 8.19
N ASP A 85 -34.18 11.62 9.02
CA ASP A 85 -35.27 12.28 9.75
C ASP A 85 -34.89 12.68 11.18
N GLY A 86 -33.69 12.34 11.64
CA GLY A 86 -33.21 12.61 13.00
C GLY A 86 -32.46 13.95 13.16
N PRO A 87 -32.02 14.28 14.39
CA PRO A 87 -31.14 15.41 14.63
C PRO A 87 -29.88 15.33 13.77
N VAL A 88 -29.38 16.49 13.33
CA VAL A 88 -28.19 16.56 12.51
C VAL A 88 -27.35 17.78 12.86
N ALA A 89 -26.05 17.56 13.01
CA ALA A 89 -25.04 18.59 13.20
C ALA A 89 -23.98 18.57 12.10
N PHE A 90 -23.35 19.72 11.89
CA PHE A 90 -22.35 19.95 10.86
C PHE A 90 -21.14 20.67 11.46
N ASP A 91 -19.95 20.13 11.25
CA ASP A 91 -18.68 20.78 11.59
C ASP A 91 -17.61 20.48 10.53
N ASN A 92 -16.42 21.03 10.69
CA ASN A 92 -15.28 20.80 9.81
C ASN A 92 -14.08 20.29 10.60
N GLY A 93 -13.23 19.50 9.96
CA GLY A 93 -11.97 19.04 10.53
C GLY A 93 -11.01 20.18 10.89
N VAL A 94 -11.16 21.33 10.24
CA VAL A 94 -10.47 22.58 10.54
C VAL A 94 -11.52 23.69 10.57
N ARG A 95 -11.49 24.58 11.57
CA ARG A 95 -12.53 25.60 11.80
C ARG A 95 -12.24 26.98 11.22
N CYS A 96 -11.09 27.18 10.59
CA CYS A 96 -10.71 28.45 9.95
C CYS A 96 -10.70 28.30 8.42
N TYR A 97 -11.13 29.34 7.70
CA TYR A 97 -11.06 29.36 6.24
C TYR A 97 -9.61 29.43 5.75
N PRO A 98 -9.13 28.45 4.95
CA PRO A 98 -7.73 28.36 4.55
C PRO A 98 -7.39 29.19 3.29
N GLY A 99 -8.35 29.95 2.74
CA GLY A 99 -8.15 30.69 1.51
C GLY A 99 -8.23 29.79 0.26
N ARG A 100 -7.25 29.89 -0.63
CA ARG A 100 -7.22 29.13 -1.90
C ARG A 100 -6.61 27.74 -1.75
N GLU A 101 -5.72 27.56 -0.78
CA GLU A 101 -5.02 26.31 -0.54
C GLU A 101 -5.82 25.43 0.43
N PRO A 102 -5.76 24.10 0.29
CA PRO A 102 -6.34 23.20 1.27
C PRO A 102 -5.58 23.25 2.60
N PRO A 103 -6.22 22.94 3.75
CA PRO A 103 -5.57 22.95 5.04
C PRO A 103 -4.42 21.95 5.10
N SER A 104 -3.34 22.38 5.76
CA SER A 104 -2.15 21.55 5.99
C SER A 104 -2.43 20.44 7.01
N VAL A 105 -1.53 19.44 7.09
CA VAL A 105 -1.62 18.41 8.14
C VAL A 105 -1.40 19.01 9.54
N ALA A 106 -0.57 20.05 9.66
CA ALA A 106 -0.33 20.74 10.91
C ALA A 106 -1.60 21.47 11.38
N SER A 107 -2.31 22.14 10.48
CA SER A 107 -3.57 22.82 10.79
C SER A 107 -4.66 21.83 11.20
N ILE A 108 -4.76 20.67 10.54
CA ILE A 108 -5.68 19.59 10.95
C ILE A 108 -5.36 19.10 12.36
N LYS A 109 -4.09 18.82 12.66
CA LYS A 109 -3.67 18.39 14.00
C LYS A 109 -4.02 19.44 15.06
N ALA A 110 -3.71 20.70 14.79
CA ALA A 110 -3.97 21.81 15.71
C ALA A 110 -5.47 22.01 16.01
N CYS A 111 -6.36 21.72 15.05
CA CYS A 111 -7.80 21.87 15.25
C CYS A 111 -8.49 20.65 15.88
N ARG A 112 -7.81 19.52 16.12
CA ARG A 112 -8.51 18.30 16.59
C ARG A 112 -9.19 18.46 17.93
N GLY A 113 -8.59 19.17 18.89
CA GLY A 113 -9.22 19.39 20.20
C GLY A 113 -10.59 20.09 20.09
N TYR A 114 -10.76 20.99 19.12
CA TYR A 114 -12.07 21.59 18.85
C TYR A 114 -13.08 20.59 18.30
N LEU A 115 -12.63 19.71 17.39
CA LEU A 115 -13.48 18.66 16.84
C LEU A 115 -13.85 17.62 17.91
N ALA A 116 -12.93 17.32 18.84
CA ALA A 116 -13.18 16.47 20.00
C ALA A 116 -14.27 17.07 20.90
N GLN A 117 -14.20 18.38 21.19
CA GLN A 117 -15.28 19.10 21.89
C GLN A 117 -16.62 18.94 21.16
N THR A 118 -16.67 19.10 19.84
CA THR A 118 -17.93 18.93 19.12
C THR A 118 -18.48 17.52 19.17
N ILE A 119 -17.64 16.49 19.14
CA ILE A 119 -18.11 15.11 19.31
C ILE A 119 -18.73 14.93 20.71
N GLU A 120 -18.12 15.51 21.74
CA GLU A 120 -18.63 15.47 23.12
C GLU A 120 -19.95 16.25 23.28
N GLU A 121 -20.10 17.42 22.67
CA GLU A 121 -21.33 18.22 22.74
C GLU A 121 -22.47 17.63 21.92
N VAL A 122 -22.16 17.17 20.70
CA VAL A 122 -23.16 16.65 19.76
C VAL A 122 -23.63 15.26 20.16
N GLN A 123 -22.79 14.44 20.83
CA GLN A 123 -23.10 13.04 21.15
C GLN A 123 -23.67 12.28 19.94
N PRO A 124 -22.96 12.25 18.80
CA PRO A 124 -23.49 11.68 17.56
C PRO A 124 -23.70 10.18 17.67
N LYS A 125 -24.76 9.68 17.04
CA LYS A 125 -24.99 8.24 16.81
C LYS A 125 -24.24 7.73 15.59
N ARG A 126 -23.88 8.62 14.66
CA ARG A 126 -23.04 8.32 13.50
C ARG A 126 -22.31 9.57 13.02
N VAL A 127 -21.09 9.39 12.56
CA VAL A 127 -20.26 10.45 11.99
C VAL A 127 -20.05 10.19 10.51
N ILE A 128 -20.19 11.21 9.66
CA ILE A 128 -19.99 11.12 8.21
C ILE A 128 -18.79 11.99 7.85
N ALA A 129 -17.67 11.37 7.49
CA ALA A 129 -16.45 12.05 7.07
C ALA A 129 -16.49 12.33 5.56
N LEU A 130 -16.62 13.61 5.19
CA LEU A 130 -16.76 14.05 3.80
C LEU A 130 -15.39 14.31 3.17
N GLY A 131 -14.79 13.27 2.59
CA GLY A 131 -13.51 13.33 1.92
C GLY A 131 -12.31 13.06 2.82
N GLY A 132 -11.13 12.97 2.20
CA GLY A 132 -9.94 12.44 2.86
C GLY A 132 -9.40 13.32 3.99
N LYS A 133 -9.62 14.63 3.94
CA LYS A 133 -9.18 15.57 4.97
C LYS A 133 -10.08 15.52 6.21
N ALA A 134 -11.39 15.41 6.02
CA ALA A 134 -12.35 15.15 7.10
C ALA A 134 -12.08 13.79 7.78
N ALA A 135 -11.80 12.76 7.00
CA ALA A 135 -11.38 11.48 7.57
C ALA A 135 -10.06 11.63 8.35
N HIS A 136 -9.09 12.38 7.83
CA HIS A 136 -7.81 12.60 8.52
C HIS A 136 -7.94 13.39 9.84
N SER A 137 -8.89 14.33 9.94
CA SER A 137 -9.12 15.04 11.21
C SER A 137 -9.65 14.13 12.31
N LEU A 138 -10.46 13.13 11.95
CA LEU A 138 -11.00 12.14 12.87
C LEU A 138 -10.00 11.01 13.16
N LEU A 139 -9.50 10.36 12.10
CA LEU A 139 -8.75 9.11 12.21
C LEU A 139 -7.26 9.32 12.49
N GLY A 140 -6.72 10.51 12.20
CA GLY A 140 -5.28 10.80 12.32
C GLY A 140 -4.39 10.18 11.25
N ARG A 141 -4.98 9.48 10.27
CA ARG A 141 -4.30 8.88 9.13
C ARG A 141 -4.92 9.35 7.80
N LYS A 142 -4.14 9.27 6.73
CA LYS A 142 -4.62 9.61 5.38
C LYS A 142 -5.43 8.46 4.80
N THR A 143 -6.68 8.73 4.44
CA THR A 143 -7.57 7.72 3.85
C THR A 143 -7.79 7.97 2.36
N LYS A 144 -7.65 6.91 1.55
CA LYS A 144 -7.89 6.95 0.10
C LYS A 144 -9.37 6.77 -0.21
N ILE A 145 -10.19 7.75 0.15
CA ILE A 145 -11.66 7.66 0.13
C ILE A 145 -12.24 7.05 -1.15
N MET A 146 -11.74 7.44 -2.33
CA MET A 146 -12.24 6.89 -3.60
C MET A 146 -12.00 5.38 -3.74
N SER A 147 -10.96 4.83 -3.11
CA SER A 147 -10.66 3.39 -3.12
C SER A 147 -11.43 2.62 -2.05
N VAL A 148 -11.97 3.30 -1.03
CA VAL A 148 -12.66 2.72 0.13
C VAL A 148 -14.05 3.33 0.31
N ARG A 149 -14.74 3.59 -0.81
CA ARG A 149 -16.13 4.03 -0.78
C ARG A 149 -16.96 3.02 0.02
N ARG A 150 -17.85 3.54 0.87
CA ARG A 150 -18.60 2.74 1.85
C ARG A 150 -17.73 2.01 2.87
N GLY A 151 -16.53 2.53 3.13
CA GLY A 151 -15.71 2.16 4.26
C GLY A 151 -16.17 2.86 5.54
N TYR A 152 -15.68 2.36 6.67
CA TYR A 152 -16.03 2.87 7.98
C TYR A 152 -14.88 2.66 8.99
N ALA A 153 -14.94 3.42 10.08
CA ALA A 153 -14.10 3.29 11.27
C ALA A 153 -14.98 3.51 12.51
N TRP A 154 -14.37 3.53 13.70
CA TRP A 154 -15.11 3.61 14.96
C TRP A 154 -14.45 4.58 15.92
N LEU A 155 -15.26 5.47 16.49
CA LEU A 155 -14.88 6.29 17.64
C LEU A 155 -15.22 5.56 18.92
N TRP A 156 -14.22 5.33 19.76
CA TRP A 156 -14.39 4.78 21.09
C TRP A 156 -15.16 5.75 21.99
N ASN A 157 -16.04 5.19 22.82
CA ASN A 157 -16.77 5.92 23.83
C ASN A 157 -16.66 5.15 25.15
N ASP A 158 -15.88 5.67 26.11
CA ASP A 158 -15.58 4.96 27.36
C ASP A 158 -16.87 4.69 28.15
N GLY A 159 -17.29 3.43 28.21
CA GLY A 159 -18.50 3.00 28.93
C GLY A 159 -19.80 3.06 28.12
N ALA A 160 -19.74 3.35 26.82
CA ALA A 160 -20.89 3.37 25.91
C ALA A 160 -20.57 2.65 24.58
N GLN A 161 -21.59 2.53 23.72
CA GLN A 161 -21.40 1.94 22.38
C GLN A 161 -20.49 2.85 21.53
N PRO A 162 -19.48 2.28 20.83
CA PRO A 162 -18.66 3.01 19.88
C PRO A 162 -19.49 3.65 18.77
N VAL A 163 -19.06 4.83 18.30
CA VAL A 163 -19.77 5.57 17.26
C VAL A 163 -19.14 5.29 15.89
N PRO A 164 -19.90 4.82 14.88
CA PRO A 164 -19.35 4.56 13.57
C PRO A 164 -19.02 5.88 12.82
N VAL A 165 -17.88 5.88 12.14
CA VAL A 165 -17.42 6.94 11.23
C VAL A 165 -17.47 6.42 9.80
N PHE A 166 -18.41 6.92 9.00
CA PHE A 166 -18.58 6.53 7.62
C PHE A 166 -17.75 7.39 6.67
N LEU A 167 -17.09 6.74 5.70
CA LEU A 167 -16.18 7.36 4.75
C LEU A 167 -16.88 7.63 3.42
N VAL A 168 -17.10 8.92 3.11
CA VAL A 168 -17.85 9.35 1.93
C VAL A 168 -16.98 10.25 1.05
N PRO A 169 -17.03 10.15 -0.29
CA PRO A 169 -16.36 11.07 -1.20
C PRO A 169 -16.66 12.54 -0.91
N HIS A 170 -15.72 13.43 -1.23
CA HIS A 170 -15.92 14.86 -0.99
C HIS A 170 -17.03 15.43 -1.92
N PRO A 171 -18.03 16.17 -1.39
CA PRO A 171 -19.20 16.61 -2.16
C PRO A 171 -18.89 17.59 -3.31
N SER A 172 -17.74 18.26 -3.30
CA SER A 172 -17.35 19.20 -4.36
C SER A 172 -17.19 18.56 -5.74
N ALA A 173 -16.76 17.29 -5.79
CA ALA A 173 -16.59 16.56 -7.06
C ALA A 173 -17.94 16.17 -7.67
N ALA A 174 -18.93 15.85 -6.84
CA ALA A 174 -20.30 15.51 -7.25
C ALA A 174 -20.98 16.65 -8.03
N LEU A 175 -20.68 17.92 -7.70
CA LEU A 175 -21.24 19.07 -8.42
C LEU A 175 -20.66 19.27 -9.83
N ARG A 176 -19.51 18.65 -10.15
CA ARG A 176 -18.78 18.86 -11.42
C ARG A 176 -18.89 17.67 -12.37
N ASN A 177 -19.22 16.48 -11.86
CA ASN A 177 -19.29 15.25 -12.65
C ASN A 177 -20.54 14.44 -12.27
N ARG A 178 -21.43 14.21 -13.23
CA ARG A 178 -22.70 13.50 -13.03
C ARG A 178 -22.53 12.05 -12.54
N PHE A 179 -21.47 11.36 -12.94
CA PHE A 179 -21.22 9.98 -12.54
C PHE A 179 -20.76 9.93 -11.08
N VAL A 180 -19.80 10.79 -10.72
CA VAL A 180 -19.38 10.98 -9.33
C VAL A 180 -20.53 11.45 -8.46
N ARG A 181 -21.48 12.21 -9.03
CA ARG A 181 -22.67 12.65 -8.31
C ARG A 181 -23.54 11.48 -7.87
N GLN A 182 -23.87 10.58 -8.79
CA GLN A 182 -24.69 9.41 -8.50
C GLN A 182 -24.05 8.52 -7.43
N GLU A 183 -22.74 8.31 -7.56
CA GLU A 183 -21.94 7.57 -6.58
C GLU A 183 -21.94 8.22 -5.20
N PHE A 184 -21.72 9.53 -5.15
CA PHE A 184 -21.72 10.30 -3.90
C PHE A 184 -23.10 10.30 -3.24
N GLU A 185 -24.18 10.54 -3.99
CA GLU A 185 -25.54 10.55 -3.44
C GLU A 185 -25.88 9.17 -2.84
N ALA A 186 -25.56 8.07 -3.55
CA ALA A 186 -25.78 6.71 -3.06
C ALA A 186 -24.92 6.35 -1.83
N ASP A 187 -23.66 6.78 -1.79
CA ASP A 187 -22.79 6.52 -0.63
C ASP A 187 -23.19 7.35 0.59
N LEU A 188 -23.67 8.58 0.40
CA LEU A 188 -24.18 9.41 1.48
C LEU A 188 -25.48 8.83 2.05
N GLU A 189 -26.41 8.44 1.18
CA GLU A 189 -27.65 7.76 1.60
C GLU A 189 -27.34 6.49 2.39
N TRP A 190 -26.43 5.65 1.87
CA TRP A 190 -25.94 4.47 2.59
C TRP A 190 -25.37 4.84 3.97
N ALA A 191 -24.47 5.83 4.06
CA ALA A 191 -23.87 6.24 5.33
C ALA A 191 -24.90 6.77 6.35
N LEU A 192 -25.99 7.37 5.88
CA LEU A 192 -27.07 7.89 6.72
C LEU A 192 -28.07 6.80 7.15
N THR A 193 -28.27 5.76 6.34
CA THR A 193 -29.40 4.83 6.52
C THR A 193 -29.00 3.38 6.78
N CYS A 194 -27.75 2.99 6.52
CA CYS A 194 -27.32 1.62 6.74
C CYS A 194 -27.40 1.23 8.22
N ASP A 195 -27.57 -0.07 8.43
CA ASP A 195 -27.41 -0.72 9.72
C ASP A 195 -26.00 -0.48 10.27
N GLU A 196 -25.86 -0.57 11.60
CA GLU A 196 -24.56 -0.45 12.23
C GLU A 196 -23.61 -1.53 11.70
N PRO A 197 -22.41 -1.14 11.22
CA PRO A 197 -21.48 -2.11 10.67
C PRO A 197 -20.91 -3.02 11.76
N ALA A 198 -20.24 -4.11 11.36
CA ALA A 198 -19.62 -5.01 12.32
C ALA A 198 -18.46 -4.32 13.06
N LEU A 199 -18.41 -4.51 14.39
CA LEU A 199 -17.29 -4.05 15.21
C LEU A 199 -15.99 -4.77 14.82
N PRO A 200 -14.83 -4.10 14.91
CA PRO A 200 -13.54 -4.76 14.82
C PRO A 200 -13.38 -5.75 15.98
N PRO A 201 -12.57 -6.80 15.82
CA PRO A 201 -12.36 -7.82 16.83
C PRO A 201 -11.40 -7.35 17.95
N TRP A 202 -11.71 -6.25 18.61
CA TRP A 202 -10.79 -5.58 19.55
C TRP A 202 -10.39 -6.42 20.75
N ASP A 203 -11.28 -7.29 21.20
CA ASP A 203 -11.11 -8.13 22.38
C ASP A 203 -10.68 -9.58 22.01
N GLU A 204 -10.42 -9.85 20.72
CA GLU A 204 -9.92 -11.15 20.28
C GLU A 204 -8.46 -11.37 20.64
N GLU A 205 -8.09 -12.63 20.78
CA GLU A 205 -6.73 -13.08 21.06
C GLU A 205 -6.18 -13.91 19.90
N VAL A 206 -4.91 -13.68 19.59
CA VAL A 206 -4.10 -14.49 18.69
C VAL A 206 -3.71 -15.79 19.40
N CYS A 207 -4.03 -16.91 18.77
CA CYS A 207 -3.65 -18.24 19.23
C CYS A 207 -2.31 -18.65 18.62
N VAL A 208 -1.23 -18.47 19.38
CA VAL A 208 0.12 -18.85 18.94
C VAL A 208 0.36 -20.33 19.24
N VAL A 209 0.69 -21.09 18.20
CA VAL A 209 0.99 -22.52 18.26
C VAL A 209 2.35 -22.73 18.94
N GLU A 210 2.40 -23.55 20.00
CA GLU A 210 3.65 -23.89 20.69
C GLU A 210 3.96 -25.40 20.64
N THR A 211 2.92 -26.22 20.56
CA THR A 211 3.01 -27.68 20.60
C THR A 211 2.27 -28.33 19.43
N GLU A 212 2.57 -29.60 19.15
CA GLU A 212 1.82 -30.38 18.14
C GLU A 212 0.33 -30.43 18.46
N ALA A 213 -0.05 -30.54 19.74
CA ALA A 213 -1.44 -30.53 20.17
C ALA A 213 -2.16 -29.22 19.80
N ASP A 214 -1.48 -28.07 19.98
CA ASP A 214 -2.01 -26.77 19.55
C ASP A 214 -2.17 -26.73 18.02
N ALA A 215 -1.19 -27.23 17.27
CA ALA A 215 -1.25 -27.29 15.82
C ALA A 215 -2.41 -28.17 15.33
N MET A 216 -2.65 -29.32 15.98
CA MET A 216 -3.77 -30.20 15.66
C MET A 216 -5.13 -29.54 15.96
N LEU A 217 -5.23 -28.77 17.05
CA LEU A 217 -6.43 -27.99 17.38
C LEU A 217 -6.68 -26.91 16.33
N ALA A 218 -5.65 -26.14 15.98
CA ALA A 218 -5.70 -25.15 14.90
C ALA A 218 -6.17 -25.79 13.59
N ASN A 219 -5.57 -26.92 13.21
CA ASN A 219 -5.92 -27.66 12.02
C ASN A 219 -7.38 -28.15 12.03
N ALA A 220 -7.91 -28.61 13.17
CA ALA A 220 -9.31 -29.03 13.27
C ALA A 220 -10.27 -27.84 13.06
N GLU A 221 -9.99 -26.70 13.68
CA GLU A 221 -10.79 -25.47 13.54
C GLU A 221 -10.74 -24.93 12.09
N LEU A 222 -9.53 -24.78 11.55
CA LEU A 222 -9.28 -24.24 10.21
C LEU A 222 -9.87 -25.13 9.10
N ARG A 223 -9.83 -26.47 9.25
CA ARG A 223 -10.39 -27.40 8.25
C ARG A 223 -11.91 -27.43 8.21
N ALA A 224 -12.56 -27.11 9.33
CA ALA A 224 -14.02 -27.06 9.38
C ALA A 224 -14.59 -25.84 8.64
N ALA A 225 -13.75 -24.84 8.37
CA ALA A 225 -14.15 -23.61 7.71
C ALA A 225 -14.38 -23.80 6.19
N LYS A 226 -15.26 -22.98 5.62
CA LYS A 226 -15.52 -22.91 4.17
C LYS A 226 -14.23 -22.67 3.38
N TRP A 227 -13.41 -21.77 3.88
CA TRP A 227 -12.05 -21.48 3.43
C TRP A 227 -11.28 -20.87 4.60
N ILE A 228 -9.96 -20.78 4.46
CA ILE A 228 -9.08 -20.11 5.43
C ILE A 228 -8.32 -18.96 4.75
N SER A 229 -8.17 -17.83 5.42
CA SER A 229 -7.19 -16.83 5.03
C SER A 229 -5.81 -17.23 5.56
N PHE A 230 -4.77 -16.83 4.86
CA PHE A 230 -3.40 -16.98 5.33
C PHE A 230 -2.52 -15.83 4.83
N ASP A 231 -1.51 -15.50 5.62
CA ASP A 231 -0.58 -14.40 5.36
C ASP A 231 0.81 -14.72 5.97
N TYR A 232 1.86 -14.15 5.38
CA TYR A 232 3.24 -14.37 5.78
C TYR A 232 3.96 -13.07 6.08
N GLU A 233 4.84 -13.10 7.08
CA GLU A 233 5.93 -12.13 7.18
C GLU A 233 7.26 -12.84 7.07
N THR A 234 8.15 -12.29 6.24
CA THR A 234 9.35 -12.98 5.74
C THR A 234 10.60 -12.13 5.93
N ALA A 235 11.76 -12.79 5.88
CA ALA A 235 13.06 -12.14 5.82
C ALA A 235 13.88 -12.67 4.64
N GLY A 236 14.68 -11.80 4.04
CA GLY A 236 15.48 -12.12 2.87
C GLY A 236 14.67 -12.07 1.57
N ARG A 237 15.22 -12.64 0.50
CA ARG A 237 14.63 -12.58 -0.84
C ARG A 237 14.31 -14.00 -1.33
N GLN A 238 13.07 -14.24 -1.78
CA GLN A 238 12.65 -15.55 -2.31
C GLN A 238 13.67 -16.12 -3.31
N PHE A 239 13.87 -17.44 -3.27
CA PHE A 239 14.84 -18.21 -4.06
C PHE A 239 16.33 -17.98 -3.70
N ASP A 240 16.65 -17.06 -2.79
CA ASP A 240 17.97 -16.98 -2.16
C ASP A 240 18.00 -17.89 -0.91
N GLY A 241 19.16 -18.50 -0.61
CA GLY A 241 19.28 -19.48 0.48
C GLY A 241 19.08 -18.92 1.89
N GLU A 242 19.03 -17.60 2.05
CA GLU A 242 18.77 -16.89 3.30
C GLU A 242 17.27 -16.58 3.54
N PHE A 243 16.40 -16.86 2.55
CA PHE A 243 14.98 -16.57 2.65
C PHE A 243 14.31 -17.43 3.72
N THR A 244 13.57 -16.79 4.62
CA THR A 244 12.84 -17.49 5.68
C THR A 244 11.49 -16.87 5.97
N ALA A 245 10.55 -17.70 6.42
CA ALA A 245 9.27 -17.26 6.98
C ALA A 245 9.47 -16.98 8.48
N LEU A 246 9.16 -15.77 8.91
CA LEU A 246 9.28 -15.36 10.32
C LEU A 246 8.03 -15.75 11.11
N VAL A 247 6.86 -15.53 10.52
CA VAL A 247 5.56 -15.88 11.07
C VAL A 247 4.57 -16.18 9.94
N VAL A 248 3.60 -17.06 10.22
CA VAL A 248 2.46 -17.36 9.35
C VAL A 248 1.18 -17.20 10.15
N GLY A 249 0.28 -16.34 9.69
CA GLY A 249 -1.03 -16.12 10.31
C GLY A 249 -2.14 -16.75 9.47
N LEU A 250 -3.12 -17.38 10.12
CA LEU A 250 -4.29 -17.98 9.46
C LEU A 250 -5.57 -17.59 10.20
N CYS A 251 -6.68 -17.43 9.46
CA CYS A 251 -8.00 -17.21 10.05
C CYS A 251 -9.07 -18.01 9.30
N ALA A 252 -10.02 -18.59 10.02
CA ALA A 252 -11.14 -19.32 9.43
C ALA A 252 -12.23 -18.36 8.92
N TYR A 253 -12.90 -18.73 7.82
CA TYR A 253 -14.17 -18.11 7.41
C TYR A 253 -15.17 -18.04 8.58
N GLY A 254 -15.78 -16.87 8.80
CA GLY A 254 -16.75 -16.64 9.87
C GLY A 254 -16.15 -16.55 11.27
N SER A 255 -14.82 -16.54 11.40
CA SER A 255 -14.10 -16.39 12.67
C SER A 255 -13.27 -15.11 12.67
N ASN A 256 -13.10 -14.52 13.85
CA ASN A 256 -12.11 -13.46 14.09
C ASN A 256 -10.89 -13.96 14.87
N ARG A 257 -10.88 -15.23 15.26
CA ARG A 257 -9.83 -15.86 16.06
C ARG A 257 -8.71 -16.33 15.14
N PRO A 258 -7.53 -15.67 15.15
CA PRO A 258 -6.43 -16.06 14.29
C PRO A 258 -5.51 -17.07 14.96
N TRP A 259 -4.93 -17.94 14.15
CA TRP A 259 -3.89 -18.89 14.53
C TRP A 259 -2.55 -18.45 13.93
N VAL A 260 -1.48 -18.47 14.73
CA VAL A 260 -0.15 -18.06 14.27
C VAL A 260 0.87 -19.17 14.54
N TRP A 261 1.63 -19.51 13.50
CA TRP A 261 2.90 -20.21 13.61
C TRP A 261 4.02 -19.17 13.55
N ASP A 262 4.69 -18.94 14.67
CA ASP A 262 5.89 -18.12 14.72
C ASP A 262 7.18 -18.89 14.39
N HIS A 263 8.31 -18.20 14.34
CA HIS A 263 9.61 -18.81 14.02
C HIS A 263 9.92 -20.09 14.83
N VAL A 264 9.61 -20.13 16.14
CA VAL A 264 9.84 -21.31 16.99
C VAL A 264 9.00 -22.50 16.52
N SER A 265 7.71 -22.27 16.27
CA SER A 265 6.79 -23.30 15.80
C SER A 265 6.97 -23.66 14.32
N LEU A 266 7.61 -22.81 13.52
CA LEU A 266 8.02 -23.13 12.15
C LEU A 266 9.29 -24.00 12.12
N GLU A 267 10.19 -23.85 13.09
CA GLU A 267 11.39 -24.69 13.21
C GLU A 267 11.11 -26.08 13.82
N ASN A 268 10.03 -26.23 14.58
CA ASN A 268 9.62 -27.51 15.16
C ASN A 268 8.95 -28.41 14.09
N PRO A 269 9.51 -29.59 13.75
CA PRO A 269 8.97 -30.45 12.70
C PRO A 269 7.54 -30.94 12.96
N ALA A 270 7.14 -31.12 14.21
CA ALA A 270 5.82 -31.64 14.56
C ALA A 270 4.70 -30.62 14.27
N THR A 271 4.93 -29.35 14.64
CA THR A 271 4.02 -28.24 14.35
C THR A 271 4.05 -27.83 12.89
N LEU A 272 5.23 -27.82 12.27
CA LEU A 272 5.41 -27.50 10.85
C LEU A 272 4.68 -28.51 9.95
N ALA A 273 4.81 -29.82 10.23
CA ALA A 273 4.18 -30.85 9.42
C ALA A 273 2.65 -30.71 9.35
N VAL A 274 2.01 -30.20 10.42
CA VAL A 274 0.58 -29.92 10.43
C VAL A 274 0.24 -28.76 9.49
N LEU A 275 0.97 -27.65 9.58
CA LEU A 275 0.77 -26.48 8.71
C LEU A 275 0.99 -26.85 7.23
N GLN A 276 2.08 -27.57 6.92
CA GLN A 276 2.38 -28.01 5.56
C GLN A 276 1.26 -28.89 4.99
N ARG A 277 0.75 -29.86 5.77
CA ARG A 277 -0.39 -30.69 5.36
C ARG A 277 -1.65 -29.86 5.12
N LEU A 278 -1.93 -28.88 5.97
CA LEU A 278 -3.10 -28.00 5.83
C LEU A 278 -3.02 -27.16 4.53
N LEU A 279 -1.88 -26.52 4.28
CA LEU A 279 -1.66 -25.68 3.11
C LEU A 279 -1.63 -26.49 1.80
N ALA A 280 -1.04 -27.68 1.83
CA ALA A 280 -0.99 -28.58 0.67
C ALA A 280 -2.32 -29.29 0.37
N ASP A 281 -3.28 -29.29 1.30
CA ASP A 281 -4.51 -30.06 1.12
C ASP A 281 -5.41 -29.46 0.01
N PRO A 282 -5.71 -30.19 -1.08
CA PRO A 282 -6.59 -29.70 -2.13
C PRO A 282 -8.06 -29.56 -1.70
N THR A 283 -8.50 -30.17 -0.60
CA THR A 283 -9.89 -30.05 -0.12
C THR A 283 -10.12 -28.82 0.75
N VAL A 284 -9.05 -28.22 1.27
CA VAL A 284 -9.13 -26.99 2.08
C VAL A 284 -8.98 -25.80 1.15
N ALA A 285 -10.00 -24.94 1.06
CA ALA A 285 -9.96 -23.74 0.24
C ALA A 285 -9.19 -22.61 0.95
N LYS A 286 -8.37 -21.86 0.22
CA LYS A 286 -7.56 -20.77 0.78
C LYS A 286 -7.87 -19.43 0.11
N VAL A 287 -7.90 -18.37 0.89
CA VAL A 287 -7.93 -16.99 0.41
C VAL A 287 -6.70 -16.26 0.91
N GLY A 288 -6.28 -15.20 0.21
CA GLY A 288 -5.14 -14.39 0.61
C GLY A 288 -5.24 -12.98 0.04
N GLN A 289 -4.37 -12.11 0.50
CA GLN A 289 -4.14 -10.82 -0.14
C GLN A 289 -2.91 -10.96 -1.02
N TYR A 290 -3.05 -10.83 -2.34
CA TYR A 290 -1.91 -11.04 -3.24
C TYR A 290 -1.27 -12.43 -3.09
N VAL A 291 -2.14 -13.45 -3.01
CA VAL A 291 -1.84 -14.80 -2.51
C VAL A 291 -0.73 -15.52 -3.27
N LYS A 292 -0.49 -15.15 -4.53
CA LYS A 292 0.63 -15.67 -5.34
C LYS A 292 1.98 -15.47 -4.63
N TYR A 293 2.19 -14.32 -3.96
CA TYR A 293 3.41 -14.08 -3.20
C TYR A 293 3.54 -15.08 -2.04
N ASP A 294 2.46 -15.31 -1.29
CA ASP A 294 2.45 -16.24 -0.16
C ASP A 294 2.60 -17.70 -0.60
N MET A 295 2.06 -18.07 -1.77
CA MET A 295 2.29 -19.38 -2.37
C MET A 295 3.79 -19.62 -2.65
N LEU A 296 4.48 -18.63 -3.22
CA LEU A 296 5.91 -18.69 -3.46
C LEU A 296 6.70 -18.68 -2.15
N SER A 297 6.30 -17.86 -1.17
CA SER A 297 6.92 -17.84 0.16
C SER A 297 6.79 -19.21 0.85
N THR A 298 5.62 -19.86 0.76
CA THR A 298 5.38 -21.20 1.30
C THR A 298 6.32 -22.23 0.64
N ARG A 299 6.51 -22.13 -0.68
CA ARG A 299 7.39 -23.04 -1.40
C ARG A 299 8.85 -22.82 -1.04
N CYS A 300 9.31 -21.57 -1.02
CA CYS A 300 10.70 -21.21 -0.74
C CYS A 300 11.09 -21.48 0.72
N ALA A 301 10.24 -21.10 1.68
CA ALA A 301 10.56 -21.24 3.10
C ALA A 301 10.19 -22.61 3.68
N LEU A 302 9.09 -23.22 3.23
CA LEU A 302 8.53 -24.45 3.82
C LEU A 302 8.57 -25.65 2.87
N GLY A 303 9.12 -25.52 1.66
CA GLY A 303 9.19 -26.62 0.69
C GLY A 303 7.81 -27.15 0.26
N THR A 304 6.75 -26.36 0.43
CA THR A 304 5.35 -26.82 0.30
C THR A 304 4.61 -26.07 -0.80
N VAL A 305 3.84 -26.80 -1.62
CA VAL A 305 2.97 -26.21 -2.64
C VAL A 305 1.58 -25.98 -2.04
N VAL A 306 1.10 -24.74 -2.07
CA VAL A 306 -0.26 -24.40 -1.63
C VAL A 306 -1.27 -24.80 -2.70
N ASN A 307 -2.29 -25.56 -2.31
CA ASN A 307 -3.37 -26.01 -3.20
C ASN A 307 -4.70 -25.34 -2.88
N ASN A 308 -5.61 -25.35 -3.87
CA ASN A 308 -6.99 -24.86 -3.77
C ASN A 308 -7.12 -23.39 -3.32
N ILE A 309 -6.49 -22.49 -4.07
CA ILE A 309 -6.75 -21.06 -3.96
C ILE A 309 -8.20 -20.79 -4.39
N HIS A 310 -9.01 -20.31 -3.46
CA HIS A 310 -10.41 -19.88 -3.65
C HIS A 310 -10.51 -18.40 -4.01
N GLY A 311 -9.68 -17.56 -3.38
CA GLY A 311 -9.85 -16.11 -3.37
C GLY A 311 -8.55 -15.33 -3.31
N ASP A 312 -8.57 -14.13 -3.89
CA ASP A 312 -7.56 -13.10 -3.68
C ASP A 312 -8.27 -11.75 -3.53
N THR A 313 -8.20 -11.15 -2.33
CA THR A 313 -8.91 -9.91 -2.00
C THR A 313 -8.46 -8.73 -2.86
N ARG A 314 -7.18 -8.69 -3.26
CA ARG A 314 -6.64 -7.66 -4.16
C ARG A 314 -7.27 -7.78 -5.54
N LEU A 315 -7.35 -9.00 -6.07
CA LEU A 315 -7.90 -9.25 -7.40
C LEU A 315 -9.42 -9.13 -7.46
N TRP A 316 -10.14 -9.56 -6.43
CA TRP A 316 -11.57 -9.28 -6.31
C TRP A 316 -11.86 -7.79 -6.30
N ARG A 317 -11.14 -7.01 -5.49
CA ARG A 317 -11.33 -5.56 -5.48
C ARG A 317 -11.06 -4.93 -6.83
N LYS A 318 -10.00 -5.35 -7.52
CA LYS A 318 -9.60 -4.81 -8.83
C LYS A 318 -10.52 -5.23 -9.97
N LEU A 319 -11.19 -6.38 -9.83
CA LEU A 319 -12.21 -6.84 -10.77
C LEU A 319 -13.48 -5.98 -10.66
N MET A 320 -13.89 -5.63 -9.44
CA MET A 320 -15.05 -4.76 -9.19
C MET A 320 -14.75 -3.27 -9.42
N ASP A 321 -13.55 -2.82 -9.08
CA ASP A 321 -13.10 -1.43 -9.21
C ASP A 321 -11.64 -1.38 -9.70
N PRO A 322 -11.42 -1.30 -11.02
CA PRO A 322 -10.08 -1.26 -11.60
C PRO A 322 -9.24 -0.04 -11.20
N GLU A 323 -9.85 1.04 -10.68
CA GLU A 323 -9.15 2.26 -10.26
C GLU A 323 -8.81 2.26 -8.76
N ALA A 324 -9.40 1.37 -7.96
CA ALA A 324 -9.11 1.25 -6.54
C ALA A 324 -7.64 0.90 -6.27
N ASP A 325 -7.07 1.52 -5.24
CA ASP A 325 -5.85 1.03 -4.60
C ASP A 325 -6.21 -0.16 -3.70
N ALA A 326 -6.01 -1.36 -4.23
CA ALA A 326 -6.37 -2.62 -3.59
C ALA A 326 -5.28 -3.17 -2.65
N LYS A 327 -4.45 -2.31 -2.06
CA LYS A 327 -3.54 -2.70 -0.97
C LYS A 327 -4.34 -2.98 0.29
N LEU A 328 -3.95 -4.00 1.06
CA LEU A 328 -4.66 -4.42 2.27
C LEU A 328 -4.86 -3.30 3.28
N TYR A 329 -3.81 -2.51 3.55
CA TYR A 329 -3.90 -1.40 4.50
C TYR A 329 -4.88 -0.30 4.07
N VAL A 330 -5.19 -0.20 2.78
CA VAL A 330 -6.23 0.68 2.27
C VAL A 330 -7.58 -0.01 2.47
N MET A 331 -7.72 -1.24 1.99
CA MET A 331 -8.98 -1.99 2.02
C MET A 331 -9.47 -2.33 3.44
N GLN A 332 -8.61 -2.36 4.45
CA GLN A 332 -9.00 -2.56 5.84
C GLN A 332 -10.06 -1.57 6.34
N GLU A 333 -10.14 -0.37 5.75
CA GLU A 333 -11.21 0.60 6.03
C GLU A 333 -12.59 0.10 5.56
N LEU A 334 -12.68 -0.86 4.64
CA LEU A 334 -13.94 -1.45 4.17
C LEU A 334 -14.57 -2.42 5.18
N VAL A 335 -13.81 -2.79 6.22
CA VAL A 335 -14.22 -3.75 7.27
C VAL A 335 -13.96 -3.21 8.68
N GLY A 336 -13.77 -1.89 8.83
CA GLY A 336 -13.58 -1.24 10.12
C GLY A 336 -12.21 -1.43 10.77
N MET A 337 -11.26 -2.07 10.09
CA MET A 337 -9.95 -2.46 10.64
C MET A 337 -8.81 -1.54 10.20
N GLY A 338 -9.11 -0.37 9.63
CA GLY A 338 -8.09 0.59 9.20
C GLY A 338 -7.19 1.05 10.34
N GLY A 339 -5.92 1.34 10.04
CA GLY A 339 -4.91 1.73 11.03
C GLY A 339 -4.21 0.56 11.73
N SER A 340 -4.55 -0.69 11.40
CA SER A 340 -3.89 -1.89 11.94
C SER A 340 -2.36 -1.91 11.75
N LYS A 341 -1.84 -1.21 10.71
CA LYS A 341 -0.40 -1.11 10.45
C LYS A 341 0.30 0.02 11.20
N ASP A 342 -0.41 0.83 11.99
CA ASP A 342 0.16 2.01 12.66
C ASP A 342 1.23 1.62 13.68
N GLU A 343 0.96 0.59 14.50
CA GLU A 343 1.92 0.03 15.47
C GLU A 343 3.22 -0.42 14.78
N VAL A 344 3.07 -1.25 13.76
CA VAL A 344 4.20 -1.83 13.00
C VAL A 344 4.97 -0.76 12.25
N THR A 345 4.30 0.21 11.65
CA THR A 345 4.95 1.31 10.94
C THR A 345 5.83 2.12 11.89
N ALA A 346 5.33 2.42 13.10
CA ALA A 346 6.10 3.11 14.12
C ALA A 346 7.32 2.27 14.59
N ALA A 347 7.11 0.97 14.82
CA ALA A 347 8.15 0.05 15.24
C ALA A 347 9.24 -0.14 14.18
N LEU A 348 8.87 -0.36 12.90
CA LEU A 348 9.79 -0.45 11.78
C LEU A 348 10.60 0.83 11.60
N ALA A 349 9.95 2.00 11.68
CA ALA A 349 10.65 3.27 11.56
C ALA A 349 11.70 3.45 12.67
N LYS A 350 11.41 3.00 13.90
CA LYS A 350 12.36 3.01 15.02
C LYS A 350 13.50 2.01 14.79
N GLY A 351 13.19 0.76 14.43
CA GLY A 351 14.17 -0.29 14.16
C GLY A 351 15.12 0.09 13.03
N MET A 352 14.57 0.54 11.89
CA MET A 352 15.37 0.94 10.72
C MET A 352 16.29 2.13 11.00
N ARG A 353 15.87 3.09 11.85
CA ARG A 353 16.76 4.17 12.31
C ARG A 353 17.94 3.63 13.12
N ALA A 354 17.69 2.65 13.99
CA ALA A 354 18.74 2.00 14.77
C ALA A 354 19.72 1.22 13.87
N VAL A 355 19.20 0.44 12.90
CA VAL A 355 20.04 -0.27 11.92
C VAL A 355 20.93 0.70 11.15
N ASN A 356 20.33 1.74 10.55
CA ASN A 356 21.08 2.71 9.74
C ASN A 356 22.14 3.46 10.55
N LYS A 357 21.87 3.73 11.83
CA LYS A 357 22.86 4.31 12.75
C LYS A 357 24.01 3.33 13.00
N ALA A 358 23.71 2.07 13.32
CA ALA A 358 24.74 1.05 13.57
C ALA A 358 25.62 0.79 12.33
N LEU A 359 25.03 0.72 11.14
CA LEU A 359 25.78 0.59 9.88
C LEU A 359 26.71 1.78 9.61
N LYS A 360 26.33 2.98 10.05
CA LYS A 360 27.15 4.19 9.91
C LYS A 360 28.30 4.24 10.92
N ASP A 361 28.05 3.81 12.16
CA ASP A 361 28.99 3.93 13.28
C ASP A 361 30.06 2.81 13.31
N GLY A 362 30.00 1.85 12.38
CA GLY A 362 30.97 0.76 12.24
C GLY A 362 30.73 -0.42 13.19
N PRO A 363 31.55 -1.49 13.12
CA PRO A 363 31.30 -2.78 13.79
C PRO A 363 31.28 -2.73 15.34
N ALA A 364 31.54 -1.57 15.94
CA ALA A 364 31.56 -1.38 17.39
C ALA A 364 30.19 -0.99 18.00
N HIS A 365 29.16 -0.70 17.18
CA HIS A 365 27.83 -0.39 17.71
C HIS A 365 26.99 -1.68 17.77
N GLU A 366 26.51 -2.04 18.96
CA GLU A 366 25.45 -3.04 19.13
C GLU A 366 24.26 -2.57 18.28
N GLY A 367 23.98 -3.29 17.18
CA GLY A 367 22.83 -3.03 16.32
C GLY A 367 21.51 -3.27 17.06
N PRO A 368 20.36 -3.03 16.42
CA PRO A 368 19.09 -3.40 17.04
C PRO A 368 19.08 -4.90 17.34
N THR A 369 18.60 -5.27 18.52
CA THR A 369 18.35 -6.66 18.89
C THR A 369 17.40 -7.24 17.84
N LEU A 370 17.92 -8.18 17.04
CA LEU A 370 17.09 -9.04 16.18
C LEU A 370 16.10 -9.79 17.08
N LEU A 371 15.00 -10.27 16.50
CA LEU A 371 14.19 -11.28 17.19
C LEU A 371 15.10 -12.39 17.75
N ASP A 372 14.93 -12.73 19.03
CA ASP A 372 15.69 -13.81 19.67
C ASP A 372 15.56 -15.08 18.83
N GLY A 373 16.69 -15.73 18.51
CA GLY A 373 16.69 -16.95 17.69
C GLY A 373 16.76 -16.75 16.16
N MET A 374 16.94 -15.53 15.65
CA MET A 374 17.10 -15.33 14.20
C MET A 374 18.35 -16.02 13.61
N PRO A 375 18.27 -16.56 12.37
CA PRO A 375 19.40 -17.21 11.72
C PRO A 375 20.64 -16.30 11.64
N PRO A 376 21.84 -16.78 12.03
CA PRO A 376 23.09 -16.02 11.92
C PRO A 376 23.40 -15.48 10.51
N ALA A 377 22.84 -16.12 9.48
CA ALA A 377 22.98 -15.71 8.10
C ALA A 377 22.37 -14.32 7.82
N ILE A 378 21.29 -13.93 8.50
CA ILE A 378 20.62 -12.64 8.31
C ILE A 378 21.49 -11.48 8.83
N ASP A 379 22.05 -11.63 10.04
CA ASP A 379 22.99 -10.64 10.59
C ASP A 379 24.23 -10.50 9.69
N ALA A 380 24.77 -11.63 9.21
CA ALA A 380 25.87 -11.62 8.27
C ALA A 380 25.52 -10.92 6.94
N ALA A 381 24.36 -11.20 6.35
CA ALA A 381 23.91 -10.60 5.09
C ALA A 381 23.77 -9.07 5.19
N ILE A 382 23.22 -8.58 6.30
CA ILE A 382 23.12 -7.13 6.57
C ILE A 382 24.53 -6.52 6.71
N ARG A 383 25.43 -7.16 7.46
CA ARG A 383 26.81 -6.67 7.66
C ARG A 383 27.64 -6.68 6.37
N LEU A 384 27.33 -7.57 5.43
CA LEU A 384 27.96 -7.63 4.11
C LEU A 384 27.38 -6.64 3.10
N GLY A 385 26.50 -5.72 3.54
CA GLY A 385 25.96 -4.64 2.71
C GLY A 385 24.63 -4.96 2.03
N GLY A 386 23.94 -6.02 2.44
CA GLY A 386 22.56 -6.29 1.99
C GLY A 386 21.60 -5.16 2.37
N ASP A 387 20.57 -4.92 1.54
CA ASP A 387 19.56 -3.91 1.82
C ASP A 387 18.78 -4.26 3.11
N PRO A 388 18.92 -3.50 4.20
CA PRO A 388 18.28 -3.82 5.47
C PRO A 388 16.75 -3.87 5.39
N LYS A 389 16.15 -3.21 4.39
CA LYS A 389 14.69 -3.26 4.19
C LYS A 389 14.16 -4.67 3.94
N ARG A 390 14.98 -5.56 3.36
CA ARG A 390 14.59 -6.97 3.12
C ARG A 390 14.46 -7.80 4.39
N TYR A 391 14.96 -7.25 5.50
CA TYR A 391 14.99 -7.91 6.81
C TYR A 391 14.16 -7.14 7.85
N GLN A 392 13.38 -6.15 7.41
CA GLN A 392 12.81 -5.15 8.32
C GLN A 392 11.89 -5.75 9.40
N TYR A 393 11.17 -6.82 9.07
CA TYR A 393 10.27 -7.51 9.99
C TYR A 393 11.02 -8.28 11.09
N SER A 394 12.26 -8.70 10.83
CA SER A 394 13.14 -9.34 11.82
C SER A 394 13.56 -8.39 12.96
N PHE A 395 13.35 -7.08 12.81
CA PHE A 395 13.64 -6.06 13.82
C PHE A 395 12.43 -5.73 14.70
N LEU A 396 11.26 -6.31 14.43
CA LEU A 396 10.05 -6.03 15.20
C LEU A 396 10.05 -6.80 16.53
N PRO A 397 9.50 -6.21 17.61
CA PRO A 397 9.18 -6.99 18.80
C PRO A 397 8.27 -8.16 18.43
N TRP A 398 8.52 -9.34 19.01
CA TRP A 398 7.77 -10.57 18.70
C TRP A 398 6.25 -10.38 18.77
N ALA A 399 5.74 -9.77 19.83
CA ALA A 399 4.30 -9.55 19.99
C ALA A 399 3.70 -8.61 18.92
N THR A 400 4.47 -7.62 18.47
CA THR A 400 4.05 -6.72 17.38
C THR A 400 4.01 -7.47 16.04
N LEU A 401 4.99 -8.32 15.76
CA LEU A 401 5.02 -9.15 14.54
C LEU A 401 3.86 -10.16 14.51
N VAL A 402 3.61 -10.85 15.63
CA VAL A 402 2.50 -11.80 15.79
C VAL A 402 1.15 -11.13 15.61
N ARG A 403 0.93 -9.97 16.25
CA ARG A 403 -0.31 -9.18 16.05
C ARG A 403 -0.49 -8.76 14.61
N TYR A 404 0.59 -8.34 13.96
CA TYR A 404 0.54 -7.81 12.61
C TYR A 404 0.08 -8.84 11.58
N VAL A 405 0.72 -10.02 11.55
CA VAL A 405 0.32 -11.09 10.63
C VAL A 405 -1.10 -11.62 10.95
N ALA A 406 -1.46 -11.64 12.24
CA ALA A 406 -2.81 -12.01 12.67
C ALA A 406 -3.87 -11.00 12.20
N LEU A 407 -3.61 -9.70 12.32
CA LEU A 407 -4.48 -8.64 11.84
C LEU A 407 -4.63 -8.70 10.32
N ASP A 408 -3.56 -8.97 9.57
CA ASP A 408 -3.62 -9.12 8.11
C ASP A 408 -4.41 -10.37 7.71
N ALA A 409 -4.26 -11.50 8.42
CA ALA A 409 -5.08 -12.71 8.21
C ALA A 409 -6.57 -12.47 8.51
N VAL A 410 -6.91 -11.85 9.64
CA VAL A 410 -8.32 -11.54 10.02
C VAL A 410 -8.93 -10.52 9.05
N SER A 411 -8.18 -9.48 8.70
CA SER A 411 -8.63 -8.47 7.73
C SER A 411 -8.91 -9.11 6.37
N THR A 412 -8.03 -10.00 5.93
CA THR A 412 -8.19 -10.72 4.66
C THR A 412 -9.41 -11.64 4.70
N ALA A 413 -9.69 -12.31 5.82
CA ALA A 413 -10.90 -13.10 5.99
C ALA A 413 -12.15 -12.20 5.87
N ARG A 414 -12.27 -11.15 6.67
CA ARG A 414 -13.43 -10.23 6.62
C ARG A 414 -13.64 -9.61 5.23
N LEU A 415 -12.55 -9.20 4.58
CA LEU A 415 -12.61 -8.68 3.20
C LEU A 415 -13.03 -9.75 2.20
N SER A 416 -12.58 -10.98 2.38
CA SER A 416 -12.96 -12.10 1.52
C SER A 416 -14.44 -12.41 1.63
N GLU A 417 -15.01 -12.39 2.84
CA GLU A 417 -16.45 -12.55 3.05
C GLU A 417 -17.24 -11.44 2.36
N LYS A 418 -16.82 -10.19 2.56
CA LYS A 418 -17.43 -9.01 1.95
C LYS A 418 -17.38 -9.08 0.42
N PHE A 419 -16.22 -9.32 -0.16
CA PHE A 419 -16.03 -9.33 -1.61
C PHE A 419 -16.63 -10.57 -2.28
N GLU A 420 -16.68 -11.72 -1.61
CA GLU A 420 -17.37 -12.88 -2.11
C GLU A 420 -18.89 -12.62 -2.21
N ALA A 421 -19.47 -11.95 -1.21
CA ALA A 421 -20.88 -11.54 -1.22
C ALA A 421 -21.16 -10.48 -2.29
N GLU A 422 -20.31 -9.45 -2.40
CA GLU A 422 -20.43 -8.40 -3.42
C GLU A 422 -20.32 -8.99 -4.83
N LEU A 423 -19.28 -9.78 -5.11
CA LEU A 423 -19.07 -10.40 -6.42
C LEU A 423 -20.25 -11.28 -6.83
N ALA A 424 -20.93 -11.93 -5.88
CA ALA A 424 -22.08 -12.80 -6.16
C ALA A 424 -23.35 -12.02 -6.56
N VAL A 425 -23.50 -10.76 -6.13
CA VAL A 425 -24.64 -9.90 -6.46
C VAL A 425 -24.36 -8.94 -7.62
N GLU A 426 -23.10 -8.77 -8.00
CA GLU A 426 -22.66 -8.02 -9.17
C GLU A 426 -23.10 -8.69 -10.49
N GLU A 427 -22.97 -7.95 -11.59
CA GLU A 427 -23.30 -8.41 -12.95
C GLU A 427 -22.76 -9.84 -13.23
N PRO A 428 -23.54 -10.76 -13.84
CA PRO A 428 -23.16 -12.16 -14.05
C PRO A 428 -21.81 -12.38 -14.76
N GLY A 429 -21.30 -11.35 -15.45
CA GLY A 429 -19.99 -11.35 -16.08
C GLY A 429 -18.81 -11.45 -15.11
N LEU A 430 -18.85 -10.80 -13.94
CA LEU A 430 -17.70 -10.76 -13.03
C LEU A 430 -17.41 -12.12 -12.39
N PRO A 431 -18.39 -12.87 -11.83
CA PRO A 431 -18.17 -14.23 -11.37
C PRO A 431 -17.60 -15.16 -12.45
N ARG A 432 -18.04 -14.99 -13.71
CA ARG A 432 -17.52 -15.77 -14.84
C ARG A 432 -16.05 -15.43 -15.13
N ILE A 433 -15.69 -14.14 -15.18
CA ILE A 433 -14.31 -13.70 -15.41
C ILE A 433 -13.40 -14.18 -14.27
N TRP A 434 -13.84 -14.05 -13.01
CA TRP A 434 -13.13 -14.57 -11.86
C TRP A 434 -12.82 -16.05 -12.01
N ASN A 435 -13.85 -16.88 -12.21
CA ASN A 435 -13.72 -18.34 -12.22
C ASN A 435 -12.99 -18.89 -13.44
N LYS A 436 -13.13 -18.26 -14.61
CA LYS A 436 -12.57 -18.78 -15.88
C LYS A 436 -11.22 -18.18 -16.26
N ILE A 437 -10.88 -16.99 -15.76
CA ILE A 437 -9.68 -16.26 -16.17
C ILE A 437 -8.81 -15.91 -14.97
N VAL A 438 -9.33 -15.10 -14.04
CA VAL A 438 -8.49 -14.47 -13.01
C VAL A 438 -7.97 -15.49 -11.98
N ARG A 439 -8.85 -16.31 -11.41
CA ARG A 439 -8.48 -17.31 -10.39
C ARG A 439 -7.49 -18.35 -10.93
N PRO A 440 -7.70 -18.99 -12.11
CA PRO A 440 -6.70 -19.91 -12.66
C PRO A 440 -5.36 -19.25 -13.01
N CYS A 441 -5.37 -17.95 -13.34
CA CYS A 441 -4.17 -17.18 -13.66
C CYS A 441 -3.22 -17.10 -12.45
N ILE A 442 -3.74 -17.02 -11.22
CA ILE A 442 -2.92 -16.95 -9.99
C ILE A 442 -1.92 -18.10 -9.93
N SER A 443 -2.40 -19.35 -10.03
CA SER A 443 -1.54 -20.53 -9.99
C SER A 443 -0.68 -20.68 -11.25
N ALA A 444 -1.13 -20.16 -12.40
CA ALA A 444 -0.29 -20.16 -13.60
C ALA A 444 0.91 -19.19 -13.44
N LEU A 445 0.68 -18.00 -12.92
CA LEU A 445 1.72 -17.00 -12.65
C LEU A 445 2.66 -17.44 -11.54
N GLU A 446 2.15 -18.06 -10.47
CA GLU A 446 2.99 -18.68 -9.43
C GLU A 446 3.98 -19.68 -10.05
N ARG A 447 3.53 -20.55 -10.96
CA ARG A 447 4.43 -21.50 -11.62
C ARG A 447 5.44 -20.83 -12.55
N VAL A 448 5.04 -19.78 -13.27
CA VAL A 448 5.95 -19.00 -14.14
C VAL A 448 7.05 -18.37 -13.29
N GLU A 449 6.69 -17.79 -12.16
CA GLU A 449 7.63 -17.15 -11.24
C GLU A 449 8.50 -18.15 -10.52
N ASN A 450 7.93 -19.27 -10.07
CA ASN A 450 8.71 -20.37 -9.48
C ASN A 450 9.72 -20.95 -10.48
N TRP A 451 9.36 -21.06 -11.77
CA TRP A 451 10.29 -21.52 -12.78
C TRP A 451 11.40 -20.48 -13.00
N GLY A 452 11.06 -19.21 -13.17
CA GLY A 452 12.02 -18.15 -13.48
C GLY A 452 12.72 -18.36 -14.83
N ILE A 453 13.57 -17.40 -15.21
CA ILE A 453 14.36 -17.48 -16.45
C ILE A 453 15.86 -17.53 -16.12
N ALA A 454 16.58 -18.50 -16.70
CA ALA A 454 18.01 -18.64 -16.48
C ALA A 454 18.78 -17.52 -17.18
N MET A 455 19.82 -17.02 -16.53
CA MET A 455 20.69 -15.97 -17.07
C MET A 455 22.15 -16.36 -16.88
N ASP A 456 22.96 -16.17 -17.92
CA ASP A 456 24.40 -16.35 -17.84
C ASP A 456 25.02 -15.16 -17.08
N ALA A 457 25.48 -15.45 -15.85
CA ALA A 457 26.07 -14.48 -14.95
C ALA A 457 27.41 -13.92 -15.48
N ASP A 458 28.20 -14.70 -16.20
CA ASP A 458 29.45 -14.24 -16.82
C ASP A 458 29.17 -13.33 -18.02
N ALA A 459 28.24 -13.73 -18.87
CA ALA A 459 27.85 -12.95 -20.05
C ALA A 459 27.32 -11.57 -19.64
N ILE A 460 26.42 -11.49 -18.65
CA ILE A 460 25.88 -10.19 -18.21
C ILE A 460 26.95 -9.34 -17.52
N ARG A 461 27.94 -9.93 -16.83
CA ARG A 461 29.10 -9.20 -16.29
C ARG A 461 29.92 -8.54 -17.40
N HIS A 462 30.17 -9.25 -18.51
CA HIS A 462 30.82 -8.65 -19.66
C HIS A 462 30.01 -7.49 -20.26
N VAL A 463 28.69 -7.61 -20.30
CA VAL A 463 27.79 -6.52 -20.71
C VAL A 463 27.87 -5.33 -19.74
N GLN A 464 27.96 -5.55 -18.42
CA GLN A 464 28.19 -4.49 -17.43
C GLN A 464 29.48 -3.74 -17.70
N THR A 465 30.59 -4.45 -17.97
CA THR A 465 31.87 -3.85 -18.31
C THR A 465 31.78 -3.02 -19.60
N HIS A 466 31.16 -3.58 -20.65
CA HIS A 466 30.99 -2.89 -21.93
C HIS A 466 30.19 -1.59 -21.79
N PHE A 467 29.01 -1.64 -21.17
CA PHE A 467 28.21 -0.42 -20.96
C PHE A 467 28.86 0.53 -19.96
N GLY A 468 29.60 0.03 -18.98
CA GLY A 468 30.42 0.86 -18.08
C GLY A 468 31.44 1.71 -18.84
N ALA A 469 32.15 1.11 -19.79
CA ALA A 469 33.08 1.85 -20.66
C ALA A 469 32.35 2.92 -21.50
N LYS A 470 31.16 2.62 -22.04
CA LYS A 470 30.34 3.59 -22.80
C LYS A 470 29.80 4.74 -21.96
N VAL A 471 29.45 4.48 -20.70
CA VAL A 471 29.07 5.53 -19.75
C VAL A 471 30.26 6.46 -19.50
N GLU A 472 31.45 5.91 -19.26
CA GLU A 472 32.64 6.72 -18.99
C GLU A 472 33.10 7.50 -20.23
N GLU A 473 33.05 6.90 -21.42
CA GLU A 473 33.28 7.58 -22.70
C GLU A 473 32.35 8.80 -22.87
N SER A 474 31.06 8.62 -22.56
CA SER A 474 30.07 9.70 -22.64
C SER A 474 30.29 10.77 -21.56
N ARG A 475 30.73 10.35 -20.37
CA ARG A 475 31.09 11.27 -19.27
C ARG A 475 32.23 12.21 -19.67
N GLN A 476 33.27 11.65 -20.30
CA GLN A 476 34.45 12.40 -20.72
C GLN A 476 34.10 13.42 -21.79
N ARG A 477 33.25 13.06 -22.76
CA ARG A 477 32.72 14.02 -23.73
C ARG A 477 31.92 15.14 -23.07
N LEU A 478 31.03 14.78 -22.12
CA LEU A 478 30.21 15.77 -21.42
C LEU A 478 31.01 16.75 -20.56
N ALA A 479 32.15 16.31 -20.01
CA ALA A 479 33.02 17.16 -19.22
C ALA A 479 33.56 18.38 -20.01
N ALA A 480 33.65 18.29 -21.34
CA ALA A 480 34.08 19.38 -22.21
C ALA A 480 33.12 20.58 -22.22
N TYR A 481 31.86 20.40 -21.78
CA TYR A 481 30.82 21.43 -21.81
C TYR A 481 30.61 22.13 -20.45
N GLY A 482 31.41 21.77 -19.43
CA GLY A 482 31.33 22.32 -18.08
C GLY A 482 30.41 21.52 -17.14
N ASN A 483 30.18 22.07 -15.94
CA ASN A 483 29.46 21.36 -14.88
C ASN A 483 27.94 21.54 -14.99
N PHE A 484 27.25 20.45 -15.33
CA PHE A 484 25.82 20.26 -15.12
C PHE A 484 25.54 18.77 -14.90
N ASN A 485 24.44 18.41 -14.22
CA ASN A 485 24.01 17.03 -14.09
C ASN A 485 23.11 16.63 -15.28
N PRO A 486 23.54 15.76 -16.20
CA PRO A 486 22.75 15.37 -17.37
C PRO A 486 21.48 14.57 -17.02
N ASN A 487 21.43 14.01 -15.81
CA ASN A 487 20.27 13.28 -15.30
C ASN A 487 19.24 14.19 -14.63
N SER A 488 19.57 15.46 -14.34
CA SER A 488 18.64 16.43 -13.77
C SER A 488 17.93 17.20 -14.88
N PRO A 489 16.61 17.01 -15.09
CA PRO A 489 15.89 17.72 -16.14
C PRO A 489 15.97 19.25 -16.00
N LYS A 490 16.01 19.76 -14.77
CA LYS A 490 16.13 21.19 -14.47
C LYS A 490 17.51 21.73 -14.90
N GLN A 491 18.60 21.13 -14.41
CA GLN A 491 19.94 21.62 -14.72
C GLN A 491 20.26 21.46 -16.21
N LEU A 492 19.83 20.34 -16.81
CA LEU A 492 19.98 20.13 -18.25
C LEU A 492 19.15 21.15 -19.06
N GLY A 493 17.90 21.41 -18.66
CA GLY A 493 17.05 22.39 -19.33
C GLY A 493 17.63 23.80 -19.27
N GLU A 494 18.10 24.24 -18.10
CA GLU A 494 18.81 25.51 -17.93
C GLU A 494 20.07 25.58 -18.81
N PHE A 495 20.83 24.49 -18.90
CA PHE A 495 22.02 24.43 -19.74
C PHE A 495 21.70 24.50 -21.24
N LEU A 496 20.81 23.64 -21.74
CA LEU A 496 20.50 23.55 -23.17
C LEU A 496 19.74 24.78 -23.68
N TYR A 497 18.69 25.20 -22.98
CA TYR A 497 17.75 26.18 -23.51
C TYR A 497 18.09 27.61 -23.10
N THR A 498 18.66 27.82 -21.91
CA THR A 498 19.01 29.16 -21.42
C THR A 498 20.45 29.52 -21.74
N LYS A 499 21.43 28.66 -21.42
CA LYS A 499 22.84 28.97 -21.64
C LYS A 499 23.27 28.82 -23.09
N LEU A 500 22.88 27.73 -23.75
CA LEU A 500 23.22 27.48 -25.17
C LEU A 500 22.19 28.06 -26.14
N GLY A 501 21.01 28.48 -25.67
CA GLY A 501 19.97 29.06 -26.52
C GLY A 501 19.35 28.10 -27.54
N LEU A 502 19.39 26.79 -27.27
CA LEU A 502 18.83 25.79 -28.18
C LEU A 502 17.30 25.87 -28.25
N PRO A 503 16.68 25.48 -29.38
CA PRO A 503 15.23 25.54 -29.53
C PRO A 503 14.51 24.59 -28.58
N VAL A 504 13.34 24.98 -28.09
CA VAL A 504 12.46 24.10 -27.30
C VAL A 504 11.47 23.42 -28.24
N SER A 505 11.62 22.11 -28.41
CA SER A 505 10.75 21.31 -29.29
C SER A 505 9.46 20.83 -28.61
N LYS A 506 9.48 20.67 -27.28
CA LYS A 506 8.37 20.08 -26.51
C LYS A 506 8.32 20.65 -25.10
N LEU A 507 7.10 20.89 -24.60
CA LEU A 507 6.85 21.27 -23.21
C LEU A 507 6.32 20.09 -22.41
N THR A 508 6.63 20.08 -21.12
CA THR A 508 6.05 19.18 -20.12
C THR A 508 4.60 19.58 -19.82
N LYS A 509 3.83 18.70 -19.16
CA LYS A 509 2.46 19.01 -18.71
C LYS A 509 2.36 20.25 -17.81
N THR A 510 3.44 20.60 -17.11
CA THR A 510 3.53 21.78 -16.24
C THR A 510 4.04 23.02 -16.98
N GLY A 511 4.19 22.97 -18.31
CA GLY A 511 4.62 24.10 -19.15
C GLY A 511 6.13 24.33 -19.22
N ASN A 512 6.95 23.55 -18.50
CA ASN A 512 8.41 23.68 -18.56
C ASN A 512 8.99 23.01 -19.81
N ALA A 513 10.12 23.49 -20.33
CA ALA A 513 10.82 22.85 -21.45
C ALA A 513 11.18 21.39 -21.13
N SER A 514 10.78 20.47 -22.00
CA SER A 514 11.07 19.04 -21.83
C SER A 514 12.52 18.76 -22.17
N THR A 515 13.13 17.83 -21.44
CA THR A 515 14.41 17.23 -21.81
C THR A 515 14.27 15.72 -21.99
N ASP A 516 13.07 15.21 -22.27
CA ASP A 516 12.86 13.79 -22.55
C ASP A 516 13.55 13.35 -23.87
N LYS A 517 13.60 12.03 -24.13
CA LYS A 517 14.29 11.48 -25.30
C LYS A 517 13.77 12.11 -26.61
N GLU A 518 12.45 12.20 -26.77
CA GLU A 518 11.82 12.75 -27.99
C GLU A 518 12.16 14.25 -28.17
N ALA A 519 12.13 15.03 -27.09
CA ALA A 519 12.47 16.45 -27.12
C ALA A 519 13.92 16.68 -27.53
N LEU A 520 14.84 15.87 -26.99
CA LEU A 520 16.26 15.91 -27.33
C LEU A 520 16.51 15.42 -28.77
N GLU A 521 15.80 14.38 -29.22
CA GLU A 521 15.90 13.87 -30.60
C GLU A 521 15.47 14.91 -31.64
N ALA A 522 14.42 15.68 -31.35
CA ALA A 522 13.93 16.73 -32.23
C ALA A 522 14.90 17.91 -32.41
N ILE A 523 15.88 18.07 -31.52
CA ILE A 523 16.90 19.14 -31.60
C ILE A 523 18.29 18.60 -31.93
N ARG A 524 18.40 17.34 -32.34
CA ARG A 524 19.66 16.79 -32.85
C ARG A 524 20.17 17.64 -34.02
N GLY A 525 21.49 17.75 -34.13
CA GLY A 525 22.16 18.61 -35.11
C GLY A 525 22.22 20.10 -34.72
N SER A 526 21.47 20.55 -33.70
CA SER A 526 21.60 21.92 -33.20
C SER A 526 22.87 22.15 -32.39
N HIS A 527 23.35 21.13 -31.65
CA HIS A 527 24.61 21.18 -30.92
C HIS A 527 25.12 19.76 -30.59
N PRO A 528 26.44 19.47 -30.64
CA PRO A 528 26.99 18.13 -30.37
C PRO A 528 26.64 17.57 -28.97
N VAL A 529 26.53 18.45 -27.96
CA VAL A 529 26.14 18.06 -26.60
C VAL A 529 24.82 17.29 -26.53
N VAL A 530 23.91 17.49 -27.49
CA VAL A 530 22.62 16.78 -27.53
C VAL A 530 22.86 15.29 -27.72
N ASP A 531 23.73 14.91 -28.66
CA ASP A 531 24.07 13.51 -28.91
C ASP A 531 24.83 12.89 -27.73
N ASP A 532 25.70 13.66 -27.07
CA ASP A 532 26.44 13.20 -25.88
C ASP A 532 25.52 12.96 -24.67
N VAL A 533 24.53 13.85 -24.46
CA VAL A 533 23.51 13.67 -23.41
C VAL A 533 22.63 12.46 -23.72
N LEU A 534 22.23 12.28 -24.98
CA LEU A 534 21.44 11.12 -25.42
C LEU A 534 22.22 9.82 -25.21
N ALA A 535 23.52 9.79 -25.54
CA ALA A 535 24.39 8.64 -25.30
C ALA A 535 24.54 8.36 -23.81
N TRP A 536 24.84 9.37 -22.99
CA TRP A 536 24.96 9.25 -21.54
C TRP A 536 23.70 8.65 -20.90
N ARG A 537 22.51 9.16 -21.27
CA ARG A 537 21.24 8.65 -20.74
C ARG A 537 20.92 7.24 -21.24
N LYS A 538 21.20 6.95 -22.52
CA LYS A 538 21.03 5.61 -23.11
C LYS A 538 21.88 4.60 -22.33
N TYR A 539 23.20 4.79 -22.29
CA TYR A 539 24.11 3.84 -21.67
C TYR A 539 24.01 3.82 -20.14
N GLY A 540 23.70 4.95 -19.50
CA GLY A 540 23.39 4.98 -18.07
C GLY A 540 22.20 4.10 -17.71
N LYS A 541 21.13 4.13 -18.52
CA LYS A 541 19.97 3.24 -18.36
C LYS A 541 20.31 1.78 -18.70
N LEU A 542 21.01 1.53 -19.81
CA LEU A 542 21.45 0.18 -20.21
C LEU A 542 22.30 -0.48 -19.14
N LYS A 543 23.28 0.24 -18.59
CA LYS A 543 24.11 -0.24 -17.50
C LYS A 543 23.31 -0.41 -16.21
N GLY A 544 22.68 0.65 -15.70
CA GLY A 544 22.08 0.63 -14.37
C GLY A 544 20.82 -0.24 -14.28
N THR A 545 19.87 -0.06 -15.19
CA THR A 545 18.59 -0.78 -15.12
C THR A 545 18.70 -2.22 -15.62
N TYR A 546 19.45 -2.44 -16.71
CA TYR A 546 19.45 -3.74 -17.37
C TYR A 546 20.69 -4.56 -17.05
N ALA A 547 21.90 -4.02 -17.12
CA ALA A 547 23.09 -4.83 -16.82
C ALA A 547 23.21 -5.09 -15.30
N ASP A 548 23.39 -4.03 -14.50
CA ASP A 548 23.50 -4.12 -13.04
C ASP A 548 22.21 -4.67 -12.43
N GLY A 549 21.06 -4.12 -12.83
CA GLY A 549 19.76 -4.53 -12.30
C GLY A 549 19.37 -5.98 -12.59
N LEU A 550 19.69 -6.53 -13.77
CA LEU A 550 19.43 -7.95 -14.05
C LEU A 550 20.45 -8.85 -13.34
N TYR A 551 21.72 -8.46 -13.27
CA TYR A 551 22.72 -9.21 -12.51
C TYR A 551 22.34 -9.34 -11.03
N ASP A 552 21.97 -8.23 -10.39
CA ASP A 552 21.50 -8.21 -8.99
C ASP A 552 20.16 -8.96 -8.79
N ALA A 553 19.45 -9.23 -9.90
CA ALA A 553 18.22 -9.98 -9.93
C ALA A 553 18.42 -11.49 -10.13
N ILE A 554 19.63 -11.99 -10.41
CA ILE A 554 19.93 -13.41 -10.40
C ILE A 554 19.84 -13.93 -8.95
N ARG A 555 19.20 -15.08 -8.75
CA ARG A 555 19.02 -15.75 -7.45
C ARG A 555 20.01 -16.89 -7.27
N GLY A 556 20.02 -17.49 -6.08
CA GLY A 556 20.90 -18.61 -5.74
C GLY A 556 20.83 -19.82 -6.69
N ASP A 557 19.72 -19.98 -7.42
CA ASP A 557 19.52 -21.03 -8.42
C ASP A 557 20.00 -20.64 -9.85
N GLY A 558 20.59 -19.45 -10.02
CA GLY A 558 21.08 -18.93 -11.30
C GLY A 558 19.99 -18.34 -12.19
N ARG A 559 18.80 -18.04 -11.64
CA ARG A 559 17.64 -17.59 -12.42
C ARG A 559 17.09 -16.26 -11.91
N ILE A 560 16.30 -15.62 -12.76
CA ILE A 560 15.57 -14.39 -12.43
C ILE A 560 14.09 -14.73 -12.28
N HIS A 561 13.53 -14.35 -11.13
CA HIS A 561 12.14 -14.58 -10.75
C HIS A 561 11.43 -13.22 -10.62
N GLY A 562 10.99 -12.66 -11.76
CA GLY A 562 10.32 -11.36 -11.80
C GLY A 562 8.86 -11.45 -11.34
N ASP A 563 8.40 -10.48 -10.56
CA ASP A 563 7.07 -10.43 -9.96
C ASP A 563 5.99 -10.01 -10.99
N VAL A 564 5.18 -10.95 -11.48
CA VAL A 564 4.10 -10.72 -12.45
C VAL A 564 2.80 -10.33 -11.74
N LYS A 565 2.30 -9.13 -12.05
CA LYS A 565 1.15 -8.51 -11.40
C LYS A 565 -0.07 -8.52 -12.33
N PRO A 566 -1.09 -9.34 -12.01
CA PRO A 566 -2.35 -9.35 -12.76
C PRO A 566 -3.24 -8.13 -12.50
N ASP A 567 -2.87 -7.24 -11.59
CA ASP A 567 -3.69 -6.11 -11.15
C ASP A 567 -3.08 -4.73 -11.45
N GLY A 568 -1.93 -4.67 -12.12
CA GLY A 568 -1.21 -3.42 -12.33
C GLY A 568 -1.85 -2.48 -13.35
N ALA A 569 -2.28 -2.99 -14.50
CA ALA A 569 -2.83 -2.16 -15.58
C ALA A 569 -4.36 -2.12 -15.55
N ARG A 570 -4.94 -0.92 -15.75
CA ARG A 570 -6.40 -0.72 -15.89
C ARG A 570 -7.01 -1.56 -17.02
N SER A 571 -6.23 -1.85 -18.06
CA SER A 571 -6.67 -2.67 -19.20
C SER A 571 -6.75 -4.17 -18.90
N GLY A 572 -6.36 -4.62 -17.71
CA GLY A 572 -6.25 -6.04 -17.35
C GLY A 572 -4.99 -6.72 -17.89
N ARG A 573 -4.06 -5.98 -18.51
CA ARG A 573 -2.76 -6.53 -18.92
C ARG A 573 -1.86 -6.82 -17.72
N LEU A 574 -1.11 -7.91 -17.81
CA LEU A 574 -0.05 -8.23 -16.87
C LEU A 574 1.01 -7.12 -16.86
N SER A 575 1.46 -6.76 -15.68
CA SER A 575 2.65 -5.92 -15.48
C SER A 575 3.71 -6.71 -14.71
N MET A 576 4.96 -6.25 -14.69
CA MET A 576 6.03 -6.95 -13.99
C MET A 576 6.93 -5.99 -13.22
N SER A 577 7.48 -6.42 -12.09
CA SER A 577 8.57 -5.73 -11.37
C SER A 577 9.60 -6.71 -10.80
N ASP A 578 10.69 -6.16 -10.27
CA ASP A 578 11.70 -6.89 -9.48
C ASP A 578 12.35 -8.12 -10.17
N PRO A 579 12.81 -8.02 -11.44
CA PRO A 579 12.87 -6.86 -12.31
C PRO A 579 11.75 -6.86 -13.39
N ASN A 580 11.50 -5.72 -14.04
CA ASN A 580 10.53 -5.65 -15.13
C ASN A 580 11.12 -6.20 -16.44
N LEU A 581 10.92 -7.49 -16.71
CA LEU A 581 11.41 -8.16 -17.93
C LEU A 581 10.63 -7.77 -19.19
N GLN A 582 9.43 -7.15 -19.07
CA GLN A 582 8.67 -6.68 -20.24
C GLN A 582 9.34 -5.49 -20.94
N ASN A 583 10.17 -4.74 -20.20
CA ASN A 583 10.82 -3.53 -20.70
C ASN A 583 12.24 -3.76 -21.23
N ILE A 584 12.68 -5.01 -21.40
CA ILE A 584 14.00 -5.33 -21.95
C ILE A 584 14.08 -4.83 -23.40
N PRO A 585 15.12 -4.06 -23.78
CA PRO A 585 15.29 -3.56 -25.14
C PRO A 585 15.19 -4.68 -26.17
N THR A 586 14.61 -4.39 -27.33
CA THR A 586 14.49 -5.36 -28.42
C THR A 586 15.86 -5.75 -28.99
N ASP A 587 15.95 -6.94 -29.56
CA ASP A 587 17.13 -7.44 -30.29
C ASP A 587 17.39 -6.74 -31.64
N LYS A 588 16.50 -5.81 -32.05
CA LYS A 588 16.68 -4.97 -33.24
C LYS A 588 17.93 -4.06 -33.17
N GLU A 589 18.33 -3.67 -31.96
CA GLU A 589 19.58 -2.92 -31.73
C GLU A 589 20.63 -3.84 -31.09
N ALA A 590 21.90 -3.66 -31.47
CA ALA A 590 23.00 -4.48 -30.95
C ALA A 590 23.06 -4.49 -29.40
N ASP A 591 22.90 -3.34 -28.76
CA ASP A 591 22.89 -3.24 -27.29
C ASP A 591 21.78 -4.08 -26.64
N GLY A 592 20.59 -4.08 -27.25
CA GLY A 592 19.46 -4.86 -26.77
C GLY A 592 19.66 -6.36 -27.01
N LYS A 593 20.25 -6.72 -28.16
CA LYS A 593 20.63 -8.10 -28.46
C LYS A 593 21.65 -8.63 -27.44
N MET A 594 22.68 -7.85 -27.09
CA MET A 594 23.67 -8.23 -26.08
C MET A 594 23.03 -8.60 -24.74
N ILE A 595 22.04 -7.82 -24.28
CA ILE A 595 21.30 -8.12 -23.04
C ILE A 595 20.46 -9.39 -23.20
N ARG A 596 19.73 -9.53 -24.33
CA ARG A 596 18.86 -10.70 -24.58
C ARG A 596 19.63 -12.01 -24.70
N ASP A 597 20.82 -11.97 -25.31
CA ASP A 597 21.70 -13.14 -25.46
C ASP A 597 22.21 -13.67 -24.10
N CYS A 598 22.11 -12.88 -23.02
CA CYS A 598 22.44 -13.34 -21.67
C CYS A 598 21.34 -14.23 -21.07
N PHE A 599 20.11 -14.22 -21.61
CA PHE A 599 19.06 -15.15 -21.18
C PHE A 599 19.24 -16.48 -21.90
N ILE A 600 19.37 -17.56 -21.14
CA ILE A 600 19.75 -18.87 -21.66
C ILE A 600 18.68 -19.93 -21.35
N ALA A 601 18.64 -20.97 -22.17
CA ALA A 601 17.93 -22.18 -21.81
C ALA A 601 18.78 -22.97 -20.79
N PRO A 602 18.16 -23.65 -19.81
CA PRO A 602 18.88 -24.64 -19.01
C PRO A 602 19.33 -25.83 -19.87
N PRO A 603 20.25 -26.68 -19.37
CA PRO A 603 20.65 -27.90 -20.07
C PRO A 603 19.46 -28.72 -20.55
N ASP A 604 19.58 -29.33 -21.73
CA ASP A 604 18.56 -30.14 -22.39
C ASP A 604 17.23 -29.41 -22.73
N HIS A 605 17.23 -28.07 -22.72
CA HIS A 605 16.08 -27.25 -23.08
C HIS A 605 16.40 -26.26 -24.22
N LEU A 606 15.35 -25.71 -24.84
CA LEU A 606 15.42 -24.61 -25.79
C LEU A 606 14.48 -23.48 -25.37
N LEU A 607 14.85 -22.24 -25.66
CA LEU A 607 13.94 -21.10 -25.53
C LEU A 607 13.05 -21.00 -26.78
N LEU A 608 11.74 -21.00 -26.57
CA LEU A 608 10.74 -20.80 -27.61
C LEU A 608 10.00 -19.49 -27.37
N SER A 609 9.86 -18.67 -28.43
CA SER A 609 9.03 -17.46 -28.40
C SER A 609 7.78 -17.68 -29.25
N CYS A 610 6.62 -17.41 -28.67
CA CYS A 610 5.32 -17.45 -29.36
C CYS A 610 4.68 -16.06 -29.21
N ASP A 611 4.33 -15.43 -30.33
CA ASP A 611 3.72 -14.10 -30.39
C ASP A 611 2.39 -14.17 -31.17
N PHE A 612 1.42 -13.33 -30.79
CA PHE A 612 0.03 -13.37 -31.29
C PHE A 612 -0.24 -12.40 -32.43
#